data_AF-A0AAW1TEW3-F1
#
_entry.id   AF-A0AAW1TEW3-F1
#
_cell.length_a   1.000
_cell.length_b   1.000
_cell.length_c   1.000
_cell.angle_alpha   90.00
_cell.angle_beta   90.00
_cell.angle_gamma   90.00
#
_symmetry.space_group_name_H-M   'P 1'
#
loop_
_entity.id
_entity.type
_entity.pdbx_description
1 polymer ?
#
loop_
_entity_poly.entity_id
_entity_poly.type
_entity_poly.pdbx_seq_one_letter_code
_entity_poly.pdbx_strand_id
1 'polypeptide(L)'
;MAAQTAAAAAKGSQLEAVRSSEAAAAAQQQAAAAQAAVLAAAKDLLVAKTAEVGAAALLEQGKDADPAAAALLKVQAADKCAQHLKAANKAAAEAEKAATEAASQAAAAKTAAASASDQADGCEASKSALKAGAAAADAAQTAAGVAEKAAARAQQSQALAAGLVAEATQKAADVEASAAAPAKGSKAAGPPKVPMLTVPVAAADADDESPAAAAEAAGQPAPVSLPTGTLTVDLSTQLHQFWKTAEGTYLTTVTNILAHLRCSREAATLWFRDHRQQYVAFLERDAPSKHKLVSAFQASFNSVDLDFRKEPETKAELALRSSEAQDALWDVCDERQKQNEQLAVTIRDDPEPPARQEADAGKFAELLQGELARVAAARHVLLGSSQARIGLQVDVPALLEVNLLHPDVPQALQSKFDKKSGVAFPAWMPTPPAKQSQQLPMAFRLAWAWLSLVSDEATNWQKPPKAAAAQPAGRAGKEKEATLAGAQASLVAAAPAVLDDVRLARLRLQRIAERSQAHQAQLQEMADSTNAQVAAWQEQRFQGECSAVAALHQLASQAVMDAKTLPHTLRLEGDQLVIDEEIPAIGSH
;
A
#
# COMPACT_ATOMS: atom_id res chain seq x y z
N MET A 1 2.34 -40.50 36.41
CA MET A 1 1.56 -39.33 36.84
C MET A 1 2.34 -38.01 36.70
N ALA A 2 3.50 -37.83 37.33
CA ALA A 2 4.28 -36.59 37.24
C ALA A 2 4.63 -36.12 35.81
N ALA A 3 5.05 -37.04 34.93
CA ALA A 3 5.35 -36.74 33.53
C ALA A 3 4.10 -36.35 32.71
N GLN A 4 2.93 -36.94 33.00
CA GLN A 4 1.67 -36.57 32.34
C GLN A 4 1.21 -35.17 32.77
N THR A 5 1.39 -34.81 34.04
CA THR A 5 1.11 -33.44 34.53
C THR A 5 2.07 -32.40 33.98
N ALA A 6 3.35 -32.73 33.80
CA ALA A 6 4.34 -31.84 33.17
C ALA A 6 4.01 -31.59 31.69
N ALA A 7 3.68 -32.65 30.95
CA ALA A 7 3.27 -32.56 29.54
C ALA A 7 1.97 -31.73 29.36
N ALA A 8 1.00 -31.88 30.26
CA ALA A 8 -0.22 -31.09 30.25
C ALA A 8 0.05 -29.59 30.51
N ALA A 9 0.97 -29.29 31.44
CA ALA A 9 1.36 -27.91 31.76
C ALA A 9 2.15 -27.25 30.60
N ALA A 10 3.04 -27.98 29.94
CA ALA A 10 3.76 -27.50 28.75
C ALA A 10 2.79 -27.20 27.59
N LYS A 11 1.81 -28.08 27.35
CA LYS A 11 0.76 -27.85 26.34
C LYS A 11 -0.11 -26.63 26.69
N GLY A 12 -0.45 -26.44 27.97
CA GLY A 12 -1.16 -25.25 28.43
C GLY A 12 -0.37 -23.97 28.21
N SER A 13 0.95 -23.99 28.46
CA SER A 13 1.82 -22.82 28.27
C SER A 13 1.93 -22.44 26.78
N GLN A 14 1.95 -23.43 25.87
CA GLN A 14 1.88 -23.19 24.44
C GLN A 14 0.55 -22.55 23.99
N LEU A 15 -0.59 -22.96 24.59
CA LEU A 15 -1.89 -22.35 24.30
C LEU A 15 -1.95 -20.88 24.76
N GLU A 16 -1.40 -20.56 25.94
CA GLU A 16 -1.33 -19.17 26.41
C GLU A 16 -0.39 -18.32 25.53
N ALA A 17 0.70 -18.90 25.01
CA ALA A 17 1.56 -18.22 24.04
C ALA A 17 0.80 -17.89 22.74
N VAL A 18 -0.01 -18.80 22.21
CA VAL A 18 -0.87 -18.53 21.04
C VAL A 18 -1.89 -17.43 21.35
N ARG A 19 -2.58 -17.51 22.49
CA ARG A 19 -3.57 -16.51 22.93
C ARG A 19 -2.95 -15.11 23.08
N SER A 20 -1.74 -15.02 23.65
CA SER A 20 -1.01 -13.75 23.77
C SER A 20 -0.56 -13.18 22.42
N SER A 21 -0.20 -14.04 21.45
CA SER A 21 0.15 -13.65 20.09
C SER A 21 -1.04 -13.12 19.31
N GLU A 22 -2.22 -13.74 19.46
CA GLU A 22 -3.47 -13.26 18.87
C GLU A 22 -3.88 -11.90 19.46
N ALA A 23 -3.73 -11.72 20.77
CA ALA A 23 -3.98 -10.44 21.43
C ALA A 23 -3.02 -9.34 20.93
N ALA A 24 -1.73 -9.65 20.74
CA ALA A 24 -0.77 -8.71 20.19
C ALA A 24 -1.08 -8.32 18.73
N ALA A 25 -1.50 -9.29 17.90
CA ALA A 25 -1.92 -9.02 16.52
C ALA A 25 -3.19 -8.13 16.47
N ALA A 26 -4.16 -8.39 17.36
CA ALA A 26 -5.34 -7.54 17.50
C ALA A 26 -4.97 -6.12 17.93
N ALA A 27 -4.06 -5.95 18.89
CA ALA A 27 -3.58 -4.64 19.33
C ALA A 27 -2.88 -3.86 18.21
N GLN A 28 -2.06 -4.52 17.40
CA GLN A 28 -1.43 -3.92 16.21
C GLN A 28 -2.45 -3.48 15.17
N GLN A 29 -3.49 -4.28 14.92
CA GLN A 29 -4.58 -3.91 14.01
C GLN A 29 -5.33 -2.66 14.50
N GLN A 30 -5.55 -2.53 15.82
CA GLN A 30 -6.18 -1.34 16.42
C GLN A 30 -5.28 -0.10 16.33
N ALA A 31 -3.96 -0.25 16.52
CA ALA A 31 -3.02 0.86 16.33
C ALA A 31 -3.01 1.35 14.87
N ALA A 32 -3.03 0.44 13.89
CA ALA A 32 -3.13 0.79 12.47
C ALA A 32 -4.46 1.50 12.14
N ALA A 33 -5.58 1.06 12.73
CA ALA A 33 -6.87 1.72 12.58
C ALA A 33 -6.88 3.15 13.17
N ALA A 34 -6.18 3.36 14.30
CA ALA A 34 -6.03 4.68 14.90
C ALA A 34 -5.18 5.62 14.03
N GLN A 35 -4.09 5.13 13.44
CA GLN A 35 -3.26 5.90 12.50
C GLN A 35 -4.02 6.26 11.21
N ALA A 36 -4.86 5.34 10.70
CA ALA A 36 -5.74 5.64 9.56
C ALA A 36 -6.73 6.77 9.87
N ALA A 37 -7.29 6.80 11.09
CA ALA A 37 -8.18 7.86 11.54
C ALA A 37 -7.47 9.22 11.64
N VAL A 38 -6.19 9.25 12.08
CA VAL A 38 -5.36 10.46 12.08
C VAL A 38 -5.14 11.00 10.67
N LEU A 39 -4.80 10.13 9.71
CA LEU A 39 -4.59 10.54 8.33
C LEU A 39 -5.87 11.09 7.69
N ALA A 40 -7.02 10.51 8.01
CA ALA A 40 -8.30 11.02 7.56
C ALA A 40 -8.63 12.39 8.19
N ALA A 41 -8.44 12.55 9.51
CA ALA A 41 -8.63 13.84 10.19
C ALA A 41 -7.69 14.94 9.65
N ALA A 42 -6.47 14.59 9.21
CA ALA A 42 -5.54 15.52 8.58
C ALA A 42 -6.03 15.98 7.20
N LYS A 43 -6.63 15.08 6.41
CA LYS A 43 -7.28 15.44 5.14
C LYS A 43 -8.47 16.36 5.37
N ASP A 44 -9.29 16.06 6.37
CA ASP A 44 -10.45 16.88 6.76
C ASP A 44 -10.02 18.30 7.14
N LEU A 45 -8.92 18.45 7.89
CA LEU A 45 -8.34 19.76 8.22
C LEU A 45 -7.92 20.54 6.97
N LEU A 46 -7.31 19.89 5.98
CA LEU A 46 -6.92 20.56 4.73
C LEU A 46 -8.14 21.08 3.97
N VAL A 47 -9.19 20.27 3.87
CA VAL A 47 -10.45 20.69 3.22
C VAL A 47 -11.07 21.88 3.94
N ALA A 48 -11.10 21.86 5.29
CA ALA A 48 -11.59 22.98 6.08
C ALA A 48 -10.76 24.26 5.85
N LYS A 49 -9.41 24.17 5.85
CA LYS A 49 -8.54 25.33 5.60
C LYS A 49 -8.73 25.88 4.18
N THR A 50 -8.87 25.02 3.17
CA THR A 50 -9.13 25.47 1.80
C THR A 50 -10.45 26.21 1.68
N ALA A 51 -11.52 25.72 2.33
CA ALA A 51 -12.81 26.40 2.35
C ALA A 51 -12.75 27.77 3.06
N GLU A 52 -12.07 27.86 4.19
CA GLU A 52 -11.88 29.14 4.91
C GLU A 52 -11.06 30.15 4.10
N VAL A 53 -9.96 29.72 3.45
CA VAL A 53 -9.15 30.59 2.59
C VAL A 53 -9.94 31.08 1.38
N GLY A 54 -10.75 30.20 0.77
CA GLY A 54 -11.64 30.57 -0.33
C GLY A 54 -12.65 31.65 0.08
N ALA A 55 -13.26 31.51 1.25
CA ALA A 55 -14.20 32.52 1.77
C ALA A 55 -13.51 33.85 2.15
N ALA A 56 -12.28 33.80 2.68
CA ALA A 56 -11.50 35.02 2.94
C ALA A 56 -11.18 35.79 1.65
N ALA A 57 -10.78 35.09 0.58
CA ALA A 57 -10.50 35.70 -0.72
C ALA A 57 -11.73 36.36 -1.35
N LEU A 58 -12.93 35.77 -1.19
CA LEU A 58 -14.18 36.36 -1.67
C LEU A 58 -14.56 37.64 -0.90
N LEU A 59 -14.28 37.71 0.39
CA LEU A 59 -14.50 38.92 1.19
C LEU A 59 -13.54 40.06 0.84
N GLU A 60 -12.32 39.76 0.36
CA GLU A 60 -11.35 40.77 -0.07
C GLU A 60 -11.67 41.38 -1.45
N GLN A 61 -12.42 40.68 -2.31
CA GLN A 61 -12.70 41.08 -3.69
C GLN A 61 -14.03 41.83 -3.88
N GLY A 62 -14.96 41.81 -2.91
CA GLY A 62 -16.31 42.36 -3.04
C GLY A 62 -16.53 43.70 -2.32
N LYS A 63 -17.28 44.63 -2.96
CA LYS A 63 -17.70 45.92 -2.35
C LYS A 63 -18.91 45.79 -1.40
N ASP A 64 -19.52 44.62 -1.33
CA ASP A 64 -20.53 44.24 -0.33
C ASP A 64 -20.14 42.88 0.24
N ALA A 65 -19.75 42.83 1.52
CA ALA A 65 -19.33 41.60 2.19
C ALA A 65 -20.51 40.64 2.35
N ASP A 66 -20.43 39.44 1.77
CA ASP A 66 -21.45 38.41 1.97
C ASP A 66 -21.45 37.94 3.45
N PRO A 67 -22.56 38.12 4.19
CA PRO A 67 -22.65 37.69 5.58
C PRO A 67 -22.43 36.18 5.77
N ALA A 68 -22.65 35.35 4.75
CA ALA A 68 -22.39 33.90 4.79
C ALA A 68 -20.89 33.57 4.72
N ALA A 69 -20.10 34.30 3.92
CA ALA A 69 -18.64 34.15 3.87
C ALA A 69 -17.99 34.59 5.20
N ALA A 70 -18.50 35.68 5.78
CA ALA A 70 -18.10 36.12 7.12
C ALA A 70 -18.55 35.13 8.21
N ALA A 71 -19.68 34.44 8.04
CA ALA A 71 -20.14 33.40 8.96
C ALA A 71 -19.28 32.14 8.87
N LEU A 72 -18.82 31.73 7.68
CA LEU A 72 -17.92 30.58 7.53
C LEU A 72 -16.58 30.79 8.25
N LEU A 73 -15.99 31.98 8.15
CA LEU A 73 -14.78 32.33 8.90
C LEU A 73 -15.02 32.37 10.42
N LYS A 74 -16.24 32.70 10.88
CA LYS A 74 -16.63 32.65 12.30
C LYS A 74 -16.86 31.23 12.82
N VAL A 75 -17.09 30.23 11.95
CA VAL A 75 -17.25 28.82 12.37
C VAL A 75 -15.93 28.26 12.92
N GLN A 76 -14.77 28.82 12.50
CA GLN A 76 -13.42 28.36 12.87
C GLN A 76 -13.30 26.84 12.69
N ALA A 77 -13.83 26.33 11.57
CA ALA A 77 -13.93 24.91 11.30
C ALA A 77 -12.55 24.27 11.27
N ALA A 78 -11.56 24.97 10.71
CA ALA A 78 -10.21 24.44 10.62
C ALA A 78 -9.47 24.43 11.96
N ASP A 79 -9.71 25.41 12.84
CA ASP A 79 -9.10 25.41 14.18
C ASP A 79 -9.70 24.30 15.06
N LYS A 80 -11.00 24.03 14.93
CA LYS A 80 -11.66 22.89 15.58
C LYS A 80 -11.20 21.55 14.97
N CYS A 81 -11.04 21.45 13.65
CA CYS A 81 -10.45 20.27 13.01
C CYS A 81 -9.01 20.03 13.47
N ALA A 82 -8.21 21.08 13.70
CA ALA A 82 -6.87 20.95 14.24
C ALA A 82 -6.87 20.44 15.69
N GLN A 83 -7.85 20.83 16.51
CA GLN A 83 -8.04 20.28 17.86
C GLN A 83 -8.40 18.78 17.82
N HIS A 84 -9.30 18.37 16.91
CA HIS A 84 -9.65 16.97 16.72
C HIS A 84 -8.50 16.14 16.17
N LEU A 85 -7.67 16.70 15.28
CA LEU A 85 -6.44 16.06 14.82
C LEU A 85 -5.45 15.86 15.97
N LYS A 86 -5.31 16.84 16.87
CA LYS A 86 -4.45 16.69 18.07
C LYS A 86 -4.97 15.61 19.01
N ALA A 87 -6.28 15.53 19.21
CA ALA A 87 -6.91 14.48 20.00
C ALA A 87 -6.74 13.09 19.37
N ALA A 88 -6.90 12.97 18.05
CA ALA A 88 -6.69 11.74 17.30
C ALA A 88 -5.23 11.27 17.37
N ASN A 89 -4.26 12.18 17.22
CA ASN A 89 -2.83 11.86 17.36
C ASN A 89 -2.48 11.35 18.76
N LYS A 90 -3.02 11.99 19.81
CA LYS A 90 -2.82 11.53 21.18
C LYS A 90 -3.39 10.12 21.40
N ALA A 91 -4.59 9.85 20.88
CA ALA A 91 -5.21 8.55 20.96
C ALA A 91 -4.46 7.47 20.15
N ALA A 92 -3.90 7.83 18.98
CA ALA A 92 -3.07 6.92 18.19
C ALA A 92 -1.75 6.57 18.91
N ALA A 93 -1.10 7.54 19.56
CA ALA A 93 0.09 7.28 20.37
C ALA A 93 -0.21 6.38 21.59
N GLU A 94 -1.37 6.54 22.23
CA GLU A 94 -1.84 5.64 23.29
C GLU A 94 -2.09 4.22 22.76
N ALA A 95 -2.65 4.06 21.56
CA ALA A 95 -2.87 2.76 20.93
C ALA A 95 -1.55 2.06 20.54
N GLU A 96 -0.58 2.80 20.03
CA GLU A 96 0.74 2.29 19.64
C GLU A 96 1.55 1.85 20.86
N LYS A 97 1.51 2.63 21.94
CA LYS A 97 2.09 2.23 23.23
C LYS A 97 1.46 0.94 23.77
N ALA A 98 0.14 0.82 23.71
CA ALA A 98 -0.54 -0.40 24.13
C ALA A 98 -0.23 -1.61 23.22
N ALA A 99 -0.03 -1.41 21.92
CA ALA A 99 0.37 -2.46 20.99
C ALA A 99 1.81 -2.96 21.24
N THR A 100 2.74 -2.05 21.53
CA THR A 100 4.12 -2.41 21.90
C THR A 100 4.19 -3.15 23.25
N GLU A 101 3.39 -2.72 24.22
CA GLU A 101 3.21 -3.43 25.49
C GLU A 101 2.64 -4.85 25.24
N ALA A 102 1.59 -5.01 24.43
CA ALA A 102 1.03 -6.32 24.09
C ALA A 102 2.04 -7.25 23.39
N ALA A 103 2.86 -6.72 22.47
CA ALA A 103 3.91 -7.46 21.79
C ALA A 103 5.01 -7.93 22.76
N SER A 104 5.41 -7.09 23.72
CA SER A 104 6.38 -7.46 24.75
C SER A 104 5.88 -8.62 25.64
N GLN A 105 4.59 -8.61 25.99
CA GLN A 105 3.97 -9.66 26.79
C GLN A 105 3.82 -10.97 26.00
N ALA A 106 3.54 -10.89 24.70
CA ALA A 106 3.52 -12.07 23.83
C ALA A 106 4.92 -12.72 23.69
N ALA A 107 5.99 -11.92 23.62
CA ALA A 107 7.36 -12.41 23.62
C ALA A 107 7.73 -13.10 24.96
N ALA A 108 7.29 -12.53 26.09
CA ALA A 108 7.46 -13.13 27.41
C ALA A 108 6.72 -14.48 27.53
N ALA A 109 5.47 -14.57 27.05
CA ALA A 109 4.70 -15.81 27.03
C ALA A 109 5.35 -16.89 26.15
N LYS A 110 5.91 -16.52 24.99
CA LYS A 110 6.63 -17.44 24.10
C LYS A 110 7.92 -17.97 24.74
N THR A 111 8.63 -17.12 25.48
CA THR A 111 9.84 -17.51 26.23
C THR A 111 9.51 -18.46 27.38
N ALA A 112 8.40 -18.21 28.08
CA ALA A 112 7.89 -19.12 29.11
C ALA A 112 7.49 -20.49 28.52
N ALA A 113 6.84 -20.51 27.34
CA ALA A 113 6.47 -21.75 26.66
C ALA A 113 7.67 -22.55 26.16
N ALA A 114 8.73 -21.88 25.67
CA ALA A 114 9.98 -22.54 25.30
C ALA A 114 10.66 -23.18 26.52
N SER A 115 10.76 -22.42 27.62
CA SER A 115 11.33 -22.91 28.88
C SER A 115 10.56 -24.10 29.46
N ALA A 116 9.23 -24.13 29.29
CA ALA A 116 8.38 -25.26 29.70
C ALA A 116 8.62 -26.52 28.84
N SER A 117 8.97 -26.35 27.57
CA SER A 117 9.29 -27.44 26.63
C SER A 117 10.68 -28.03 26.90
N ASP A 118 11.65 -27.18 27.24
CA ASP A 118 13.04 -27.60 27.49
C ASP A 118 13.21 -28.31 28.85
N GLN A 119 12.33 -28.05 29.80
CA GLN A 119 12.36 -28.63 31.16
C GLN A 119 11.28 -29.71 31.38
N ALA A 120 10.91 -30.46 30.33
CA ALA A 120 9.80 -31.43 30.34
C ALA A 120 9.89 -32.53 31.43
N ASP A 121 11.07 -32.75 32.02
CA ASP A 121 11.30 -33.70 33.11
C ASP A 121 10.94 -33.14 34.51
N GLY A 122 10.73 -31.82 34.64
CA GLY A 122 10.49 -31.11 35.91
C GLY A 122 9.05 -30.61 36.10
N CYS A 123 8.24 -31.34 36.88
CA CYS A 123 6.82 -31.01 37.09
C CYS A 123 6.56 -29.63 37.71
N GLU A 124 7.45 -29.09 38.55
CA GLU A 124 7.28 -27.77 39.17
C GLU A 124 7.66 -26.62 38.23
N ALA A 125 8.67 -26.81 37.38
CA ALA A 125 9.09 -25.83 36.39
C ALA A 125 8.05 -25.63 35.28
N SER A 126 7.43 -26.71 34.79
CA SER A 126 6.36 -26.58 33.79
C SER A 126 5.11 -25.87 34.36
N LYS A 127 4.82 -26.02 35.66
CA LYS A 127 3.71 -25.29 36.32
C LYS A 127 4.01 -23.81 36.53
N SER A 128 5.24 -23.46 36.90
CA SER A 128 5.64 -22.05 37.06
C SER A 128 5.64 -21.33 35.71
N ALA A 129 6.14 -21.98 34.66
CA ALA A 129 6.10 -21.47 33.30
C ALA A 129 4.67 -21.31 32.75
N LEU A 130 3.75 -22.23 33.07
CA LEU A 130 2.33 -22.09 32.76
C LEU A 130 1.71 -20.85 33.43
N LYS A 131 1.99 -20.65 34.73
CA LYS A 131 1.49 -19.47 35.46
C LYS A 131 2.03 -18.16 34.90
N ALA A 132 3.32 -18.13 34.57
CA ALA A 132 3.96 -16.96 33.95
C ALA A 132 3.38 -16.67 32.55
N GLY A 133 3.16 -17.72 31.74
CA GLY A 133 2.52 -17.60 30.43
C GLY A 133 1.08 -17.09 30.50
N ALA A 134 0.28 -17.59 31.45
CA ALA A 134 -1.09 -17.11 31.67
C ALA A 134 -1.15 -15.64 32.11
N ALA A 135 -0.26 -15.24 33.04
CA ALA A 135 -0.17 -13.84 33.47
C ALA A 135 0.23 -12.90 32.32
N ALA A 136 1.17 -13.33 31.46
CA ALA A 136 1.57 -12.59 30.27
C ALA A 136 0.45 -12.53 29.22
N ALA A 137 -0.33 -13.60 29.04
CA ALA A 137 -1.48 -13.61 28.15
C ALA A 137 -2.60 -12.67 28.61
N ASP A 138 -2.92 -12.65 29.90
CA ASP A 138 -3.93 -11.74 30.46
C ASP A 138 -3.46 -10.26 30.39
N ALA A 139 -2.15 -10.02 30.58
CA ALA A 139 -1.56 -8.69 30.40
C ALA A 139 -1.61 -8.24 28.92
N ALA A 140 -1.31 -9.13 27.97
CA ALA A 140 -1.43 -8.87 26.54
C ALA A 140 -2.88 -8.54 26.13
N GLN A 141 -3.86 -9.27 26.68
CA GLN A 141 -5.28 -9.03 26.42
C GLN A 141 -5.76 -7.70 27.02
N THR A 142 -5.27 -7.34 28.21
CA THR A 142 -5.56 -6.04 28.81
C THR A 142 -5.01 -4.90 27.96
N ALA A 143 -3.76 -5.02 27.49
CA ALA A 143 -3.14 -4.06 26.58
C ALA A 143 -3.89 -3.95 25.24
N ALA A 144 -4.33 -5.08 24.66
CA ALA A 144 -5.17 -5.08 23.47
C ALA A 144 -6.50 -4.33 23.67
N GLY A 145 -7.16 -4.49 24.83
CA GLY A 145 -8.37 -3.74 25.18
C GLY A 145 -8.13 -2.23 25.39
N VAL A 146 -6.94 -1.83 25.81
CA VAL A 146 -6.53 -0.41 25.87
C VAL A 146 -6.34 0.14 24.45
N ALA A 147 -5.69 -0.62 23.57
CA ALA A 147 -5.49 -0.24 22.16
C ALA A 147 -6.84 -0.07 21.42
N GLU A 148 -7.80 -0.97 21.64
CA GLU A 148 -9.15 -0.88 21.06
C GLU A 148 -9.90 0.39 21.52
N LYS A 149 -9.89 0.68 22.82
CA LYS A 149 -10.52 1.91 23.36
C LYS A 149 -9.85 3.18 22.82
N ALA A 150 -8.53 3.15 22.65
CA ALA A 150 -7.79 4.27 22.09
C ALA A 150 -8.10 4.46 20.58
N ALA A 151 -8.18 3.37 19.82
CA ALA A 151 -8.59 3.41 18.41
C ALA A 151 -10.02 3.95 18.23
N ALA A 152 -10.97 3.54 19.07
CA ALA A 152 -12.33 4.08 19.05
C ALA A 152 -12.38 5.59 19.31
N ARG A 153 -11.55 6.11 20.24
CA ARG A 153 -11.44 7.57 20.49
C ARG A 153 -10.84 8.32 19.31
N ALA A 154 -9.88 7.72 18.60
CA ALA A 154 -9.30 8.30 17.39
C ALA A 154 -10.35 8.41 16.26
N GLN A 155 -11.13 7.34 16.05
CA GLN A 155 -12.22 7.32 15.07
C GLN A 155 -13.35 8.29 15.42
N GLN A 156 -13.71 8.39 16.70
CA GLN A 156 -14.70 9.37 17.15
C GLN A 156 -14.22 10.81 16.90
N SER A 157 -12.94 11.09 17.16
CA SER A 157 -12.35 12.42 16.91
C SER A 157 -12.34 12.75 15.41
N GLN A 158 -12.03 11.77 14.56
CA GLN A 158 -12.13 11.91 13.11
C GLN A 158 -13.57 12.18 12.66
N ALA A 159 -14.56 11.45 13.16
CA ALA A 159 -15.96 11.64 12.78
C ALA A 159 -16.47 13.05 13.14
N LEU A 160 -16.02 13.61 14.27
CA LEU A 160 -16.31 15.00 14.65
C LEU A 160 -15.64 16.00 13.71
N ALA A 161 -14.40 15.76 13.27
CA ALA A 161 -13.73 16.58 12.26
C ALA A 161 -14.48 16.56 10.91
N ALA A 162 -14.88 15.38 10.44
CA ALA A 162 -15.64 15.21 9.20
C ALA A 162 -16.98 15.95 9.25
N GLY A 163 -17.68 15.94 10.39
CA GLY A 163 -18.92 16.71 10.58
C GLY A 163 -18.73 18.22 10.46
N LEU A 164 -17.63 18.75 11.00
CA LEU A 164 -17.27 20.17 10.90
C LEU A 164 -16.90 20.57 9.47
N VAL A 165 -16.22 19.69 8.73
CA VAL A 165 -15.93 19.88 7.30
C VAL A 165 -17.22 19.91 6.50
N ALA A 166 -18.15 18.99 6.74
CA ALA A 166 -19.44 18.97 6.05
C ALA A 166 -20.21 20.29 6.26
N GLU A 167 -20.26 20.79 7.50
CA GLU A 167 -20.87 22.10 7.80
C GLU A 167 -20.17 23.26 7.08
N ALA A 168 -18.83 23.25 7.03
CA ALA A 168 -18.04 24.28 6.36
C ALA A 168 -18.23 24.27 4.84
N THR A 169 -18.25 23.08 4.22
CA THR A 169 -18.44 22.92 2.77
C THR A 169 -19.86 23.29 2.32
N GLN A 170 -20.88 22.96 3.12
CA GLN A 170 -22.25 23.37 2.84
C GLN A 170 -22.39 24.89 2.84
N LYS A 171 -21.81 25.55 3.86
CA LYS A 171 -21.80 27.02 3.95
C LYS A 171 -20.98 27.67 2.83
N ALA A 172 -19.90 27.04 2.38
CA ALA A 172 -19.12 27.52 1.22
C ALA A 172 -19.94 27.44 -0.09
N ALA A 173 -20.70 26.36 -0.29
CA ALA A 173 -21.59 26.23 -1.44
C ALA A 173 -22.72 27.27 -1.43
N ASP A 174 -23.25 27.62 -0.26
CA ASP A 174 -24.27 28.66 -0.12
C ASP A 174 -23.73 30.06 -0.51
N VAL A 175 -22.45 30.33 -0.23
CA VAL A 175 -21.74 31.57 -0.63
C VAL A 175 -21.54 31.63 -2.15
N GLU A 176 -21.13 30.52 -2.78
CA GLU A 176 -20.95 30.47 -4.25
C GLU A 176 -22.30 30.62 -4.99
N ALA A 177 -23.38 30.07 -4.44
CA ALA A 177 -24.73 30.23 -4.99
C ALA A 177 -25.25 31.67 -4.87
N SER A 178 -24.91 32.36 -3.77
CA SER A 178 -25.23 33.78 -3.53
C SER A 178 -24.49 34.73 -4.50
N ALA A 179 -23.22 34.43 -4.79
CA ALA A 179 -22.40 35.21 -5.72
C ALA A 179 -22.81 35.10 -7.22
N ALA A 180 -23.59 34.07 -7.59
CA ALA A 180 -23.97 33.79 -8.98
C ALA A 180 -25.31 34.43 -9.44
N ALA A 181 -26.02 35.17 -8.58
CA ALA A 181 -27.28 35.81 -8.95
C ALA A 181 -27.07 37.21 -9.58
N PRO A 182 -27.64 37.53 -10.76
CA PRO A 182 -27.46 38.83 -11.39
C PRO A 182 -28.43 39.88 -10.81
N ALA A 183 -27.89 41.06 -10.50
CA ALA A 183 -28.66 42.24 -10.08
C ALA A 183 -29.29 42.98 -11.29
N LYS A 184 -30.61 43.24 -11.25
CA LYS A 184 -31.23 44.50 -11.74
C LYS A 184 -32.71 44.62 -11.41
N GLY A 185 -33.11 45.81 -10.94
CA GLY A 185 -34.49 46.19 -10.61
C GLY A 185 -35.34 46.76 -11.77
N SER A 186 -36.66 46.58 -11.62
CA SER A 186 -37.82 47.47 -11.88
C SER A 186 -37.78 48.57 -12.98
N LYS A 187 -38.67 48.50 -14.00
CA LYS A 187 -40.00 49.19 -14.13
C LYS A 187 -40.53 49.33 -15.60
N ALA A 188 -41.84 49.08 -15.76
CA ALA A 188 -42.87 49.73 -16.61
C ALA A 188 -42.94 49.54 -18.15
N ALA A 189 -44.06 48.96 -18.64
CA ALA A 189 -45.14 49.64 -19.40
C ALA A 189 -46.27 48.64 -19.80
N GLY A 190 -47.53 49.11 -19.78
CA GLY A 190 -48.77 48.33 -19.95
C GLY A 190 -49.38 48.28 -21.38
N PRO A 191 -50.69 47.97 -21.54
CA PRO A 191 -51.29 47.01 -22.51
C PRO A 191 -52.13 47.72 -23.63
N PRO A 192 -53.17 47.18 -24.35
CA PRO A 192 -53.76 45.80 -24.49
C PRO A 192 -54.17 45.35 -25.94
N LYS A 193 -54.51 44.05 -26.17
CA LYS A 193 -55.81 43.52 -26.70
C LYS A 193 -55.78 42.05 -27.19
N VAL A 194 -56.75 41.30 -26.66
CA VAL A 194 -57.36 39.98 -26.99
C VAL A 194 -58.10 40.00 -28.37
N PRO A 195 -58.77 38.95 -28.93
CA PRO A 195 -59.34 37.73 -28.28
C PRO A 195 -59.44 36.40 -29.09
N MET A 196 -59.68 35.26 -28.41
CA MET A 196 -61.01 34.61 -28.35
C MET A 196 -61.05 33.39 -27.42
N LEU A 197 -62.11 33.37 -26.61
CA LEU A 197 -62.68 32.29 -25.79
C LEU A 197 -63.23 31.15 -26.69
N THR A 198 -63.56 29.92 -26.25
CA THR A 198 -64.47 29.52 -25.15
C THR A 198 -64.33 28.03 -24.76
N VAL A 199 -64.67 27.76 -23.49
CA VAL A 199 -64.95 26.49 -22.76
C VAL A 199 -66.47 26.19 -22.94
N PRO A 200 -67.09 24.97 -22.81
CA PRO A 200 -67.07 24.17 -21.56
C PRO A 200 -67.37 22.63 -21.52
N VAL A 201 -66.90 22.03 -20.40
CA VAL A 201 -67.54 21.10 -19.41
C VAL A 201 -68.38 19.87 -19.85
N ALA A 202 -68.06 18.71 -19.22
CA ALA A 202 -68.92 17.67 -18.57
C ALA A 202 -68.37 16.25 -18.90
N ALA A 203 -67.88 15.39 -17.99
CA ALA A 203 -68.42 14.77 -16.76
C ALA A 203 -68.59 13.24 -16.96
N ALA A 204 -68.36 12.50 -15.86
CA ALA A 204 -68.77 11.13 -15.52
C ALA A 204 -67.78 9.95 -15.77
N ASP A 205 -67.21 9.48 -14.65
CA ASP A 205 -66.97 8.07 -14.34
C ASP A 205 -68.30 7.31 -14.19
N ALA A 206 -68.36 6.04 -14.62
CA ALA A 206 -69.07 4.93 -13.95
C ALA A 206 -68.88 3.61 -14.71
N ASP A 207 -68.91 2.55 -13.92
CA ASP A 207 -68.66 1.12 -14.18
C ASP A 207 -69.53 0.46 -15.27
N ASP A 208 -69.05 -0.69 -15.79
CA ASP A 208 -69.67 -2.03 -15.64
C ASP A 208 -69.51 -2.96 -16.87
N GLU A 209 -69.50 -4.26 -16.56
CA GLU A 209 -69.79 -5.44 -17.40
C GLU A 209 -68.75 -6.02 -18.40
N SER A 210 -68.14 -7.11 -17.91
CA SER A 210 -67.74 -8.33 -18.64
C SER A 210 -68.96 -8.94 -19.38
N PRO A 211 -68.79 -9.61 -20.55
CA PRO A 211 -68.57 -11.06 -20.49
C PRO A 211 -67.60 -11.63 -21.56
N ALA A 212 -67.25 -12.90 -21.32
CA ALA A 212 -66.29 -13.74 -22.02
C ALA A 212 -66.76 -14.33 -23.37
N ALA A 213 -65.79 -15.00 -24.04
CA ALA A 213 -65.84 -15.87 -25.24
C ALA A 213 -65.64 -15.14 -26.59
N ALA A 214 -64.86 -15.60 -27.57
CA ALA A 214 -64.35 -16.94 -27.88
C ALA A 214 -63.02 -16.85 -28.69
N ALA A 215 -62.36 -18.00 -28.80
CA ALA A 215 -61.10 -18.25 -29.47
C ALA A 215 -61.08 -17.92 -30.98
N GLU A 216 -59.91 -17.52 -31.49
CA GLU A 216 -59.40 -18.07 -32.75
C GLU A 216 -57.86 -17.96 -32.84
N ALA A 217 -57.24 -19.10 -33.14
CA ALA A 217 -55.82 -19.26 -33.33
C ALA A 217 -55.41 -18.83 -34.74
N ALA A 218 -54.40 -17.96 -34.86
CA ALA A 218 -53.76 -17.67 -36.14
C ALA A 218 -52.25 -17.42 -35.97
N GLY A 219 -51.46 -18.45 -36.30
CA GLY A 219 -50.16 -18.35 -36.97
C GLY A 219 -48.99 -17.72 -36.21
N GLN A 220 -48.33 -18.48 -35.34
CA GLN A 220 -46.89 -18.25 -35.08
C GLN A 220 -46.11 -18.60 -36.37
N PRO A 221 -45.22 -17.71 -36.88
CA PRO A 221 -44.36 -18.07 -37.98
C PRO A 221 -43.38 -19.16 -37.52
N ALA A 222 -43.35 -20.27 -38.26
CA ALA A 222 -42.47 -21.40 -37.99
C ALA A 222 -41.00 -20.95 -37.92
N PRO A 223 -40.21 -21.44 -36.94
CA PRO A 223 -38.80 -21.11 -36.83
C PRO A 223 -38.05 -21.60 -38.08
N VAL A 224 -37.40 -20.67 -38.77
CA VAL A 224 -36.49 -20.96 -39.88
C VAL A 224 -35.39 -21.88 -39.34
N SER A 225 -35.41 -23.15 -39.74
CA SER A 225 -34.40 -24.13 -39.34
C SER A 225 -33.11 -23.81 -40.10
N LEU A 226 -32.18 -23.14 -39.44
CA LEU A 226 -30.84 -22.87 -39.96
C LEU A 226 -30.10 -24.19 -40.20
N PRO A 227 -29.38 -24.35 -41.33
CA PRO A 227 -28.59 -25.55 -41.57
C PRO A 227 -27.52 -25.69 -40.50
N THR A 228 -27.60 -26.77 -39.72
CA THR A 228 -26.61 -27.11 -38.71
C THR A 228 -25.40 -27.72 -39.44
N GLY A 229 -24.44 -26.88 -39.82
CA GLY A 229 -23.18 -27.33 -40.36
C GLY A 229 -22.40 -28.09 -39.29
N THR A 230 -21.96 -29.31 -39.58
CA THR A 230 -20.94 -29.96 -38.77
C THR A 230 -19.61 -29.25 -39.02
N LEU A 231 -18.84 -28.93 -37.95
CA LEU A 231 -17.47 -28.43 -38.12
C LEU A 231 -16.70 -29.38 -39.04
N THR A 232 -16.14 -28.88 -40.13
CA THR A 232 -15.29 -29.70 -41.00
C THR A 232 -14.04 -30.11 -40.23
N VAL A 233 -13.54 -31.32 -40.52
CA VAL A 233 -12.32 -31.83 -39.88
C VAL A 233 -11.15 -30.86 -40.10
N ASP A 234 -11.04 -30.27 -41.29
CA ASP A 234 -9.97 -29.32 -41.63
C ASP A 234 -10.03 -28.04 -40.79
N LEU A 235 -11.20 -27.40 -40.67
CA LEU A 235 -11.34 -26.18 -39.87
C LEU A 235 -11.15 -26.45 -38.37
N SER A 236 -11.66 -27.59 -37.88
CA SER A 236 -11.44 -28.00 -36.49
C SER A 236 -9.95 -28.19 -36.20
N THR A 237 -9.20 -28.75 -37.16
CA THR A 237 -7.76 -28.95 -37.06
C THR A 237 -7.02 -27.62 -37.05
N GLN A 238 -7.40 -26.67 -37.91
CA GLN A 238 -6.82 -25.33 -37.97
C GLN A 238 -7.06 -24.53 -36.68
N LEU A 239 -8.30 -24.50 -36.18
CA LEU A 239 -8.65 -23.80 -34.93
C LEU A 239 -7.93 -24.41 -33.72
N HIS A 240 -7.80 -25.74 -33.69
CA HIS A 240 -7.05 -26.45 -32.66
C HIS A 240 -5.55 -26.14 -32.71
N GLN A 241 -4.94 -26.13 -33.89
CA GLN A 241 -3.52 -25.78 -34.07
C GLN A 241 -3.25 -24.32 -33.69
N PHE A 242 -4.15 -23.41 -34.07
CA PHE A 242 -4.09 -22.02 -33.67
C PHE A 242 -4.15 -21.88 -32.14
N TRP A 243 -5.15 -22.51 -31.49
CA TRP A 243 -5.27 -22.48 -30.04
C TRP A 243 -4.03 -23.04 -29.34
N LYS A 244 -3.53 -24.21 -29.78
CA LYS A 244 -2.30 -24.81 -29.24
C LYS A 244 -1.09 -23.89 -29.34
N THR A 245 -0.97 -23.14 -30.43
CA THR A 245 0.13 -22.19 -30.63
C THR A 245 -0.01 -21.00 -29.68
N ALA A 246 -1.21 -20.42 -29.58
CA ALA A 246 -1.50 -19.32 -28.67
C ALA A 246 -1.31 -19.73 -27.20
N GLU A 247 -1.81 -20.90 -26.81
CA GLU A 247 -1.65 -21.48 -25.48
C GLU A 247 -0.18 -21.76 -25.16
N GLY A 248 0.56 -22.38 -26.08
CA GLY A 248 1.99 -22.64 -25.91
C GLY A 248 2.79 -21.35 -25.72
N THR A 249 2.45 -20.31 -26.47
CA THR A 249 3.08 -18.97 -26.34
C THR A 249 2.78 -18.37 -24.97
N TYR A 250 1.50 -18.36 -24.57
CA TYR A 250 1.06 -17.86 -23.27
C TYR A 250 1.75 -18.59 -22.10
N LEU A 251 1.77 -19.93 -22.11
CA LEU A 251 2.42 -20.72 -21.05
C LEU A 251 3.92 -20.46 -20.97
N THR A 252 4.59 -20.31 -22.12
CA THR A 252 6.01 -19.98 -22.20
C THR A 252 6.28 -18.59 -21.62
N THR A 253 5.49 -17.58 -22.02
CA THR A 253 5.57 -16.22 -21.50
C THR A 253 5.36 -16.19 -19.98
N VAL A 254 4.30 -16.83 -19.47
CA VAL A 254 4.03 -16.92 -18.02
C VAL A 254 5.19 -17.58 -17.29
N THR A 255 5.71 -18.70 -17.79
CA THR A 255 6.82 -19.43 -17.17
C THR A 255 8.09 -18.58 -17.10
N ASN A 256 8.43 -17.90 -18.19
CA ASN A 256 9.61 -17.03 -18.27
C ASN A 256 9.49 -15.83 -17.32
N ILE A 257 8.31 -15.19 -17.26
CA ILE A 257 8.07 -14.06 -16.36
C ILE A 257 8.14 -14.50 -14.90
N LEU A 258 7.50 -15.62 -14.53
CA LEU A 258 7.57 -16.13 -13.17
C LEU A 258 8.99 -16.58 -12.77
N ALA A 259 9.79 -17.08 -13.71
CA ALA A 259 11.21 -17.34 -13.49
C ALA A 259 11.99 -16.04 -13.24
N HIS A 260 11.79 -15.02 -14.08
CA HIS A 260 12.40 -13.71 -13.90
C HIS A 260 12.07 -13.09 -12.54
N LEU A 261 10.80 -13.06 -12.15
CA LEU A 261 10.38 -12.48 -10.87
C LEU A 261 10.99 -13.21 -9.66
N ARG A 262 11.16 -14.54 -9.75
CA ARG A 262 11.86 -15.32 -8.70
C ARG A 262 13.34 -14.96 -8.63
N CYS A 263 14.04 -14.93 -9.77
CA CYS A 263 15.45 -14.54 -9.83
C CYS A 263 15.65 -13.09 -9.35
N SER A 264 14.73 -12.19 -9.72
CA SER A 264 14.78 -10.78 -9.30
C SER A 264 14.69 -10.65 -7.78
N ARG A 265 13.75 -11.39 -7.16
CA ARG A 265 13.60 -11.41 -5.70
C ARG A 265 14.81 -11.99 -4.98
N GLU A 266 15.39 -13.06 -5.52
CA GLU A 266 16.62 -13.65 -4.97
C GLU A 266 17.80 -12.68 -5.07
N ALA A 267 18.00 -12.06 -6.24
CA ALA A 267 19.03 -11.06 -6.44
C ALA A 267 18.87 -9.86 -5.48
N ALA A 268 17.64 -9.35 -5.30
CA ALA A 268 17.38 -8.30 -4.31
C ALA A 268 17.75 -8.74 -2.90
N THR A 269 17.41 -9.98 -2.52
CA THR A 269 17.72 -10.52 -1.18
C THR A 269 19.22 -10.58 -0.92
N LEU A 270 19.99 -11.05 -1.90
CA LEU A 270 21.44 -11.07 -1.82
C LEU A 270 22.01 -9.66 -1.79
N TRP A 271 21.50 -8.76 -2.63
CA TRP A 271 21.94 -7.37 -2.68
C TRP A 271 21.79 -6.66 -1.33
N PHE A 272 20.62 -6.71 -0.70
CA PHE A 272 20.38 -6.08 0.61
C PHE A 272 21.18 -6.76 1.73
N ARG A 273 21.42 -8.07 1.65
CA ARG A 273 22.30 -8.77 2.60
C ARG A 273 23.73 -8.27 2.46
N ASP A 274 24.25 -8.19 1.24
CA ASP A 274 25.64 -7.84 0.98
C ASP A 274 25.93 -6.39 1.41
N HIS A 275 25.00 -5.45 1.17
CA HIS A 275 25.13 -4.06 1.64
C HIS A 275 25.14 -3.97 3.17
N ARG A 276 24.30 -4.76 3.86
CA ARG A 276 24.32 -4.84 5.32
C ARG A 276 25.65 -5.40 5.84
N GLN A 277 26.18 -6.44 5.21
CA GLN A 277 27.47 -7.03 5.58
C GLN A 277 28.62 -6.05 5.35
N GLN A 278 28.63 -5.33 4.23
CA GLN A 278 29.63 -4.31 3.95
C GLN A 278 29.58 -3.17 4.97
N TYR A 279 28.37 -2.76 5.38
CA TYR A 279 28.20 -1.72 6.39
C TYR A 279 28.70 -2.19 7.77
N VAL A 280 28.34 -3.40 8.20
CA VAL A 280 28.83 -3.97 9.47
C VAL A 280 30.35 -4.11 9.46
N ALA A 281 30.94 -4.63 8.37
CA ALA A 281 32.39 -4.74 8.23
C ALA A 281 33.09 -3.37 8.31
N PHE A 282 32.45 -2.31 7.80
CA PHE A 282 32.95 -0.95 7.94
C PHE A 282 32.90 -0.45 9.39
N LEU A 283 31.82 -0.75 10.12
CA LEU A 283 31.68 -0.39 11.54
C LEU A 283 32.64 -1.17 12.45
N GLU A 284 32.93 -2.42 12.13
CA GLU A 284 33.87 -3.26 12.89
C GLU A 284 35.34 -2.87 12.67
N ARG A 285 35.67 -2.16 11.59
CA ARG A 285 37.04 -1.74 11.30
C ARG A 285 37.57 -0.80 12.38
N ASP A 286 38.49 -1.24 13.23
CA ASP A 286 39.08 -0.36 14.24
C ASP A 286 39.88 0.78 13.59
N ALA A 287 39.79 1.97 14.18
CA ALA A 287 40.52 3.13 13.74
C ALA A 287 41.92 3.13 14.39
N PRO A 288 43.01 2.86 13.64
CA PRO A 288 44.35 2.81 14.23
C PRO A 288 44.79 4.15 14.85
N SER A 289 44.13 5.26 14.48
CA SER A 289 44.31 6.57 15.13
C SER A 289 43.87 6.57 16.59
N LYS A 290 42.76 5.89 16.95
CA LYS A 290 42.26 5.83 18.34
C LYS A 290 43.27 5.15 19.26
N HIS A 291 43.77 3.98 18.89
CA HIS A 291 44.77 3.27 19.69
C HIS A 291 46.07 4.06 19.88
N LYS A 292 46.52 4.77 18.84
CA LYS A 292 47.71 5.63 18.93
C LYS A 292 47.51 6.79 19.91
N LEU A 293 46.34 7.43 19.89
CA LEU A 293 46.00 8.51 20.82
C LEU A 293 45.96 8.01 22.27
N VAL A 294 45.29 6.88 22.54
CA VAL A 294 45.24 6.29 23.88
C VAL A 294 46.63 5.91 24.38
N SER A 295 47.45 5.28 23.54
CA SER A 295 48.82 4.89 23.91
C SER A 295 49.71 6.10 24.19
N ALA A 296 49.62 7.15 23.37
CA ALA A 296 50.38 8.38 23.55
C ALA A 296 49.96 9.14 24.81
N PHE A 297 48.64 9.22 25.06
CA PHE A 297 48.08 9.76 26.29
C PHE A 297 48.61 8.99 27.51
N GLN A 298 48.50 7.67 27.50
CA GLN A 298 48.90 6.84 28.64
C GLN A 298 50.40 6.97 28.95
N ALA A 299 51.26 6.98 27.93
CA ALA A 299 52.69 7.19 28.11
C ALA A 299 53.02 8.58 28.69
N SER A 300 52.36 9.64 28.20
CA SER A 300 52.53 11.01 28.72
C SER A 300 51.95 11.19 30.12
N PHE A 301 50.84 10.52 30.41
CA PHE A 301 50.20 10.53 31.73
C PHE A 301 51.09 9.86 32.76
N ASN A 302 51.66 8.70 32.43
CA ASN A 302 52.50 7.92 33.34
C ASN A 302 53.93 8.47 33.52
N SER A 303 54.43 9.28 32.59
CA SER A 303 55.79 9.85 32.69
C SER A 303 55.98 10.85 33.84
N VAL A 304 54.89 11.31 34.48
CA VAL A 304 54.92 12.21 35.64
C VAL A 304 55.24 11.42 36.91
N ASP A 305 56.29 11.83 37.63
CA ASP A 305 56.78 11.17 38.85
C ASP A 305 55.71 11.11 39.96
N LEU A 306 55.71 10.03 40.73
CA LEU A 306 54.77 9.75 41.82
C LEU A 306 54.83 10.82 42.92
N ASP A 307 56.00 11.39 43.15
CA ASP A 307 56.21 12.40 44.20
C ASP A 307 55.46 13.70 43.89
N PHE A 308 55.42 14.12 42.61
CA PHE A 308 54.75 15.35 42.18
C PHE A 308 53.22 15.19 42.04
N ARG A 309 52.69 13.96 41.88
CA ARG A 309 51.25 13.72 41.67
C ARG A 309 50.35 14.15 42.83
N LYS A 310 50.90 14.37 44.02
CA LYS A 310 50.14 14.86 45.18
C LYS A 310 49.97 16.39 45.14
N GLU A 311 50.79 17.10 44.39
CA GLU A 311 50.75 18.56 44.28
C GLU A 311 49.49 19.01 43.51
N PRO A 312 48.81 20.07 43.98
CA PRO A 312 47.55 20.51 43.36
C PRO A 312 47.75 21.00 41.92
N GLU A 313 48.89 21.60 41.60
CA GLU A 313 49.22 22.08 40.25
C GLU A 313 49.40 20.92 39.28
N THR A 314 50.16 19.88 39.66
CA THR A 314 50.33 18.67 38.86
C THR A 314 49.03 17.91 38.67
N LYS A 315 48.15 17.86 39.68
CA LYS A 315 46.80 17.28 39.51
C LYS A 315 45.97 18.04 38.49
N ALA A 316 46.01 19.37 38.51
CA ALA A 316 45.30 20.20 37.54
C ALA A 316 45.84 19.98 36.12
N GLU A 317 47.16 19.86 35.96
CA GLU A 317 47.79 19.55 34.67
C GLU A 317 47.38 18.17 34.13
N LEU A 318 47.43 17.12 34.98
CA LEU A 318 47.02 15.78 34.58
C LEU A 318 45.53 15.68 34.24
N ALA A 319 44.68 16.43 34.96
CA ALA A 319 43.27 16.55 34.64
C ALA A 319 43.06 17.22 33.27
N LEU A 320 43.78 18.32 33.00
CA LEU A 320 43.73 19.01 31.70
C LEU A 320 44.16 18.07 30.56
N ARG A 321 45.28 17.35 30.71
CA ARG A 321 45.73 16.37 29.71
C ARG A 321 44.70 15.27 29.47
N SER A 322 43.96 14.87 30.51
CA SER A 322 42.88 13.87 30.40
C SER A 322 41.65 14.42 29.66
N SER A 323 41.36 15.72 29.81
CA SER A 323 40.33 16.41 29.02
C SER A 323 40.76 16.60 27.57
N GLU A 324 42.00 17.03 27.31
CA GLU A 324 42.52 17.20 25.94
C GLU A 324 42.55 15.87 25.16
N ALA A 325 42.91 14.77 25.83
CA ALA A 325 42.86 13.44 25.22
C ALA A 325 41.42 12.99 24.92
N GLN A 326 40.46 13.33 25.79
CA GLN A 326 39.04 13.07 25.55
C GLN A 326 38.53 13.84 24.34
N ASP A 327 38.82 15.14 24.24
CA ASP A 327 38.42 15.99 23.12
C ASP A 327 39.00 15.46 21.80
N ALA A 328 40.29 15.11 21.78
CA ALA A 328 40.94 14.53 20.60
C ALA A 328 40.34 13.17 20.19
N LEU A 329 39.89 12.36 21.14
CA LEU A 329 39.21 11.09 20.86
C LEU A 329 37.79 11.29 20.34
N TRP A 330 37.07 12.30 20.85
CA TRP A 330 35.77 12.69 20.33
C TRP A 330 35.85 13.22 18.90
N ASP A 331 36.87 14.03 18.55
CA ASP A 331 37.11 14.46 17.17
C ASP A 331 37.23 13.27 16.21
N VAL A 332 37.89 12.19 16.63
CA VAL A 332 38.01 10.96 15.84
C VAL A 332 36.66 10.22 15.74
N CYS A 333 35.84 10.24 16.80
CA CYS A 333 34.50 9.65 16.77
C CYS A 333 33.58 10.43 15.82
N ASP A 334 33.62 11.77 15.85
CA ASP A 334 32.85 12.64 14.97
C ASP A 334 33.24 12.47 13.50
N GLU A 335 34.54 12.41 13.20
CA GLU A 335 35.01 12.16 11.84
C GLU A 335 34.56 10.79 11.33
N ARG A 336 34.59 9.77 12.19
CA ARG A 336 34.07 8.45 11.86
C ARG A 336 32.56 8.48 11.64
N GLN A 337 31.81 9.20 12.47
CA GLN A 337 30.38 9.35 12.29
C GLN A 337 30.05 9.99 10.93
N LYS A 338 30.78 11.03 10.52
CA LYS A 338 30.60 11.64 9.19
C LYS A 338 30.83 10.64 8.06
N GLN A 339 31.83 9.77 8.18
CA GLN A 339 32.08 8.71 7.20
C GLN A 339 30.96 7.65 7.20
N ASN A 340 30.45 7.27 8.38
CA ASN A 340 29.29 6.38 8.51
C ASN A 340 28.05 6.96 7.84
N GLU A 341 27.79 8.26 8.03
CA GLU A 341 26.67 9.00 7.43
C GLU A 341 26.77 9.02 5.90
N GLN A 342 27.96 9.26 5.36
CA GLN A 342 28.20 9.23 3.91
C GLN A 342 27.91 7.84 3.31
N LEU A 343 28.34 6.77 3.96
CA LEU A 343 28.02 5.41 3.51
C LEU A 343 26.54 5.09 3.65
N ALA A 344 25.89 5.52 4.73
CA ALA A 344 24.45 5.33 4.92
C ALA A 344 23.65 6.04 3.82
N VAL A 345 24.04 7.25 3.44
CA VAL A 345 23.46 7.99 2.31
C VAL A 345 23.69 7.22 0.99
N THR A 346 24.89 6.68 0.77
CA THR A 346 25.22 5.92 -0.43
C THR A 346 24.34 4.67 -0.57
N ILE A 347 24.12 3.93 0.52
CA ILE A 347 23.26 2.73 0.54
C ILE A 347 21.79 3.11 0.31
N ARG A 348 21.32 4.19 0.96
CA ARG A 348 19.93 4.64 0.86
C ARG A 348 19.58 5.14 -0.54
N ASP A 349 20.50 5.88 -1.16
CA ASP A 349 20.29 6.54 -2.44
C ASP A 349 20.80 5.68 -3.62
N ASP A 350 21.03 4.38 -3.40
CA ASP A 350 21.45 3.46 -4.44
C ASP A 350 20.37 3.30 -5.53
N PRO A 351 20.73 3.40 -6.83
CA PRO A 351 19.78 3.30 -7.92
C PRO A 351 19.28 1.87 -8.22
N GLU A 352 19.89 0.81 -7.67
CA GLU A 352 19.58 -0.58 -8.00
C GLU A 352 18.16 -1.00 -7.57
N PRO A 353 17.71 -0.78 -6.31
CA PRO A 353 16.36 -1.17 -5.90
C PRO A 353 15.23 -0.52 -6.71
N PRO A 354 15.21 0.81 -6.98
CA PRO A 354 14.17 1.40 -7.79
C PRO A 354 14.23 0.95 -9.26
N ALA A 355 15.43 0.74 -9.83
CA ALA A 355 15.57 0.20 -11.18
C ALA A 355 14.99 -1.23 -11.28
N ARG A 356 15.20 -2.05 -10.25
CA ARG A 356 14.63 -3.40 -10.16
C ARG A 356 13.11 -3.38 -10.03
N GLN A 357 12.57 -2.49 -9.20
CA GLN A 357 11.12 -2.28 -9.09
C GLN A 357 10.50 -1.95 -10.45
N GLU A 358 11.15 -1.08 -11.24
CA GLU A 358 10.70 -0.73 -12.59
C GLU A 358 10.79 -1.90 -13.58
N ALA A 359 11.89 -2.65 -13.57
CA ALA A 359 12.05 -3.84 -14.41
C ALA A 359 10.97 -4.91 -14.11
N ASP A 360 10.69 -5.17 -12.84
CA ASP A 360 9.66 -6.11 -12.42
C ASP A 360 8.25 -5.59 -12.78
N ALA A 361 8.01 -4.28 -12.71
CA ALA A 361 6.76 -3.68 -13.17
C ALA A 361 6.54 -3.89 -14.68
N GLY A 362 7.59 -3.76 -15.49
CA GLY A 362 7.55 -4.09 -16.93
C GLY A 362 7.20 -5.55 -17.18
N LYS A 363 7.69 -6.48 -16.35
CA LYS A 363 7.37 -7.91 -16.45
C LYS A 363 5.91 -8.21 -16.11
N PHE A 364 5.31 -7.49 -15.16
CA PHE A 364 3.87 -7.58 -14.92
C PHE A 364 3.05 -7.02 -16.09
N ALA A 365 3.50 -5.95 -16.75
CA ALA A 365 2.85 -5.44 -17.96
C ALA A 365 2.93 -6.44 -19.12
N GLU A 366 4.07 -7.13 -19.29
CA GLU A 366 4.23 -8.23 -20.25
C GLU A 366 3.26 -9.39 -19.96
N LEU A 367 3.05 -9.72 -18.68
CA LEU A 367 2.08 -10.75 -18.27
C LEU A 367 0.65 -10.35 -18.60
N LEU A 368 0.29 -9.08 -18.38
CA LEU A 368 -1.00 -8.52 -18.77
C LEU A 368 -1.21 -8.59 -20.29
N GLN A 369 -0.18 -8.26 -21.08
CA GLN A 369 -0.23 -8.37 -22.53
C GLN A 369 -0.50 -9.81 -22.97
N GLY A 370 0.13 -10.78 -22.31
CA GLY A 370 -0.12 -12.21 -22.51
C GLY A 370 -1.57 -12.62 -22.22
N GLU A 371 -2.19 -12.10 -21.15
CA GLU A 371 -3.62 -12.35 -20.87
C GLU A 371 -4.53 -11.76 -21.95
N LEU A 372 -4.26 -10.54 -22.43
CA LEU A 372 -5.05 -9.95 -23.52
C LEU A 372 -4.93 -10.75 -24.81
N ALA A 373 -3.71 -11.18 -25.17
CA ALA A 373 -3.47 -12.02 -26.34
C ALA A 373 -4.20 -13.37 -26.24
N ARG A 374 -4.23 -13.99 -25.04
CA ARG A 374 -4.99 -15.21 -24.79
C ARG A 374 -6.49 -15.01 -24.99
N VAL A 375 -7.07 -13.92 -24.48
CA VAL A 375 -8.50 -13.60 -24.65
C VAL A 375 -8.82 -13.34 -26.13
N ALA A 376 -7.95 -12.61 -26.83
CA ALA A 376 -8.11 -12.38 -28.27
C ALA A 376 -8.10 -13.70 -29.06
N ALA A 377 -7.17 -14.61 -28.73
CA ALA A 377 -7.11 -15.94 -29.32
C ALA A 377 -8.34 -16.79 -29.00
N ALA A 378 -8.82 -16.77 -27.75
CA ALA A 378 -10.04 -17.47 -27.34
C ALA A 378 -11.26 -16.95 -28.10
N ARG A 379 -11.43 -15.63 -28.21
CA ARG A 379 -12.49 -15.00 -29.01
C ARG A 379 -12.44 -15.47 -30.47
N HIS A 380 -11.25 -15.48 -31.09
CA HIS A 380 -11.07 -15.94 -32.46
C HIS A 380 -11.53 -17.40 -32.65
N VAL A 381 -11.13 -18.29 -31.74
CA VAL A 381 -11.53 -19.72 -31.79
C VAL A 381 -13.03 -19.90 -31.57
N LEU A 382 -13.60 -19.19 -30.59
CA LEU A 382 -15.03 -19.28 -30.27
C LEU A 382 -15.89 -18.81 -31.45
N LEU A 383 -15.57 -17.67 -32.05
CA LEU A 383 -16.28 -17.15 -33.21
C LEU A 383 -16.10 -18.03 -34.45
N GLY A 384 -14.87 -18.48 -34.73
CA GLY A 384 -14.62 -19.40 -35.84
C GLY A 384 -15.41 -20.70 -35.69
N SER A 385 -15.52 -21.22 -34.47
CA SER A 385 -16.29 -22.44 -34.19
C SER A 385 -17.81 -22.23 -34.30
N SER A 386 -18.34 -21.05 -33.95
CA SER A 386 -19.77 -20.76 -34.08
C SER A 386 -20.17 -20.50 -35.53
N GLN A 387 -19.34 -19.78 -36.28
CA GLN A 387 -19.53 -19.53 -37.71
C GLN A 387 -19.53 -20.83 -38.52
N ALA A 388 -18.61 -21.73 -38.21
CA ALA A 388 -18.55 -23.05 -38.82
C ALA A 388 -19.83 -23.89 -38.61
N ARG A 389 -20.45 -23.79 -37.42
CA ARG A 389 -21.68 -24.52 -37.10
C ARG A 389 -22.91 -24.04 -37.87
N ILE A 390 -22.89 -22.79 -38.32
CA ILE A 390 -24.02 -22.14 -39.00
C ILE A 390 -23.77 -22.06 -40.52
N GLY A 391 -22.54 -22.36 -40.97
CA GLY A 391 -22.19 -22.40 -42.39
C GLY A 391 -22.15 -21.02 -43.06
N LEU A 392 -22.06 -19.95 -42.27
CA LEU A 392 -22.07 -18.56 -42.72
C LEU A 392 -20.85 -17.83 -42.16
N GLN A 393 -20.07 -17.22 -43.06
CA GLN A 393 -19.03 -16.27 -42.64
C GLN A 393 -19.71 -14.99 -42.17
N VAL A 394 -19.39 -14.59 -40.94
CA VAL A 394 -19.86 -13.35 -40.34
C VAL A 394 -18.68 -12.39 -40.33
N ASP A 395 -18.90 -11.21 -40.90
CA ASP A 395 -17.92 -10.13 -40.84
C ASP A 395 -17.95 -9.55 -39.41
N VAL A 396 -17.02 -10.01 -38.57
CA VAL A 396 -16.87 -9.53 -37.20
C VAL A 396 -15.80 -8.45 -37.22
N PRO A 397 -16.08 -7.26 -36.64
CA PRO A 397 -15.07 -6.22 -36.50
C PRO A 397 -13.78 -6.78 -35.89
N ALA A 398 -12.65 -6.42 -36.52
CA ALA A 398 -11.33 -6.73 -36.01
C ALA A 398 -11.20 -6.18 -34.59
N LEU A 399 -10.70 -7.02 -33.68
CA LEU A 399 -10.50 -6.63 -32.31
C LEU A 399 -9.36 -5.61 -32.24
N LEU A 400 -9.54 -4.55 -31.45
CA LEU A 400 -8.52 -3.53 -31.26
C LEU A 400 -7.23 -4.16 -30.72
N GLU A 401 -6.13 -4.03 -31.44
CA GLU A 401 -4.81 -4.37 -30.92
C GLU A 401 -4.36 -3.29 -29.92
N VAL A 402 -4.02 -3.72 -28.70
CA VAL A 402 -3.53 -2.83 -27.64
C VAL A 402 -2.14 -3.29 -27.24
N ASN A 403 -1.21 -2.35 -27.21
CA ASN A 403 0.13 -2.55 -26.67
C ASN A 403 0.21 -1.94 -25.27
N LEU A 404 0.18 -2.80 -24.25
CA LEU A 404 0.27 -2.40 -22.85
C LEU A 404 1.69 -2.00 -22.41
N LEU A 405 2.70 -2.24 -23.26
CA LEU A 405 4.09 -1.86 -22.99
C LEU A 405 4.38 -0.41 -23.38
N HIS A 406 3.42 0.27 -24.03
CA HIS A 406 3.51 1.67 -24.41
C HIS A 406 2.48 2.51 -23.65
N PRO A 407 2.80 3.73 -23.18
CA PRO A 407 1.89 4.55 -22.40
C PRO A 407 0.68 5.12 -23.18
N ASP A 408 0.66 4.96 -24.50
CA ASP A 408 -0.37 5.57 -25.34
C ASP A 408 -1.73 4.90 -25.18
N VAL A 409 -2.76 5.71 -24.92
CA VAL A 409 -4.14 5.26 -24.90
C VAL A 409 -4.70 5.36 -26.32
N PRO A 410 -5.09 4.23 -26.96
CA PRO A 410 -5.74 4.26 -28.27
C PRO A 410 -6.99 5.14 -28.24
N GLN A 411 -7.23 5.91 -29.30
CA GLN A 411 -8.40 6.81 -29.40
C GLN A 411 -9.73 6.08 -29.12
N ALA A 412 -9.86 4.84 -29.59
CA ALA A 412 -11.04 4.01 -29.38
C ALA A 412 -11.33 3.70 -27.89
N LEU A 413 -10.32 3.77 -27.02
CA LEU A 413 -10.46 3.53 -25.59
C LEU A 413 -10.58 4.83 -24.77
N GLN A 414 -10.33 6.02 -25.34
CA GLN A 414 -10.35 7.28 -24.58
C GLN A 414 -11.70 7.54 -23.89
N SER A 415 -12.81 7.25 -24.57
CA SER A 415 -14.18 7.38 -24.02
C SER A 415 -14.45 6.48 -22.80
N LYS A 416 -13.67 5.39 -22.63
CA LYS A 416 -13.73 4.48 -21.48
C LYS A 416 -13.02 5.05 -20.24
N PHE A 417 -12.17 6.06 -20.41
CA PHE A 417 -11.47 6.75 -19.32
C PHE A 417 -12.20 8.02 -18.84
N ASP A 418 -13.21 8.50 -19.57
CA ASP A 418 -13.97 9.71 -19.22
C ASP A 418 -14.88 9.54 -17.99
N LYS A 419 -14.90 10.52 -17.09
CA LYS A 419 -15.68 10.45 -15.83
C LYS A 419 -17.21 10.39 -16.01
N LYS A 420 -17.73 10.75 -17.19
CA LYS A 420 -19.18 10.83 -17.47
C LYS A 420 -19.75 9.60 -18.19
N SER A 421 -18.90 8.84 -18.89
CA SER A 421 -19.28 7.68 -19.73
C SER A 421 -18.36 6.45 -19.55
N GLY A 422 -17.36 6.56 -18.66
CA GLY A 422 -16.27 5.62 -18.53
C GLY A 422 -16.59 4.37 -17.73
N VAL A 423 -15.72 3.37 -17.87
CA VAL A 423 -15.81 2.11 -17.14
C VAL A 423 -15.47 2.37 -15.67
N ALA A 424 -16.27 1.83 -14.75
CA ALA A 424 -15.90 1.80 -13.35
C ALA A 424 -14.62 0.97 -13.17
N PHE A 425 -13.55 1.61 -12.71
CA PHE A 425 -12.30 0.95 -12.37
C PHE A 425 -12.38 0.40 -10.94
N PRO A 426 -12.20 -0.91 -10.72
CA PRO A 426 -12.12 -1.51 -9.39
C PRO A 426 -11.14 -0.83 -8.43
N ALA A 427 -11.47 -0.85 -7.13
CA ALA A 427 -10.63 -0.27 -6.07
C ALA A 427 -9.29 -1.01 -5.86
N TRP A 428 -9.20 -2.29 -6.23
CA TRP A 428 -7.97 -3.08 -6.11
C TRP A 428 -6.91 -2.72 -7.15
N MET A 429 -7.24 -1.92 -8.17
CA MET A 429 -6.30 -1.58 -9.23
C MET A 429 -5.08 -0.85 -8.66
N PRO A 430 -3.86 -1.16 -9.13
CA PRO A 430 -2.67 -0.47 -8.66
C PRO A 430 -2.80 1.03 -8.89
N THR A 431 -2.59 1.81 -7.84
CA THR A 431 -2.45 3.26 -7.92
C THR A 431 -0.97 3.61 -7.92
N PRO A 432 -0.50 4.50 -8.82
CA PRO A 432 0.89 4.91 -8.81
C PRO A 432 1.16 5.71 -7.53
N PRO A 433 2.19 5.38 -6.73
CA PRO A 433 2.72 6.35 -5.78
C PRO A 433 3.37 7.50 -6.57
N ALA A 434 3.34 8.72 -6.02
CA ALA A 434 3.71 9.94 -6.72
C ALA A 434 5.14 9.97 -7.31
N LYS A 435 6.01 9.03 -6.91
CA LYS A 435 7.43 8.96 -7.30
C LYS A 435 7.81 7.74 -8.16
N GLN A 436 6.89 6.83 -8.48
CA GLN A 436 7.20 5.63 -9.28
C GLN A 436 6.60 5.69 -10.69
N SER A 437 7.08 4.80 -11.56
CA SER A 437 6.62 4.64 -12.94
C SER A 437 5.09 4.43 -13.01
N GLN A 438 4.43 5.27 -13.81
CA GLN A 438 2.98 5.18 -14.03
C GLN A 438 2.58 4.07 -15.02
N GLN A 439 3.56 3.39 -15.63
CA GLN A 439 3.33 2.45 -16.71
C GLN A 439 2.47 1.26 -16.28
N LEU A 440 2.78 0.61 -15.17
CA LEU A 440 2.04 -0.58 -14.73
C LEU A 440 0.58 -0.26 -14.34
N PRO A 441 0.28 0.77 -13.51
CA PRO A 441 -1.09 1.22 -13.27
C PRO A 441 -1.86 1.53 -14.56
N MET A 442 -1.22 2.22 -15.52
CA MET A 442 -1.85 2.52 -16.81
C MET A 442 -2.12 1.25 -17.63
N ALA A 443 -1.19 0.29 -17.65
CA ALA A 443 -1.38 -1.01 -18.30
C ALA A 443 -2.59 -1.76 -17.74
N PHE A 444 -2.80 -1.77 -16.41
CA PHE A 444 -4.00 -2.35 -15.80
C PHE A 444 -5.29 -1.65 -16.24
N ARG A 445 -5.29 -0.31 -16.29
CA ARG A 445 -6.46 0.46 -16.70
C ARG A 445 -6.79 0.25 -18.18
N LEU A 446 -5.77 0.20 -19.03
CA LEU A 446 -5.90 -0.12 -20.46
C LEU A 446 -6.44 -1.54 -20.66
N ALA A 447 -5.88 -2.53 -19.97
CA ALA A 447 -6.36 -3.91 -20.02
C ALA A 447 -7.82 -4.02 -19.56
N TRP A 448 -8.20 -3.32 -18.49
CA TRP A 448 -9.57 -3.29 -17.99
C TRP A 448 -10.55 -2.63 -18.99
N ALA A 449 -10.16 -1.51 -19.58
CA ALA A 449 -10.94 -0.82 -20.60
C ALA A 449 -11.14 -1.69 -21.85
N TRP A 450 -10.08 -2.37 -22.29
CA TRP A 450 -10.13 -3.30 -23.42
C TRP A 450 -11.04 -4.50 -23.15
N LEU A 451 -10.93 -5.14 -21.99
CA LEU A 451 -11.83 -6.24 -21.62
C LEU A 451 -13.29 -5.80 -21.55
N SER A 452 -13.53 -4.54 -21.17
CA SER A 452 -14.87 -3.97 -21.15
C SER A 452 -15.39 -3.70 -22.57
N LEU A 453 -14.53 -3.30 -23.51
CA LEU A 453 -14.88 -3.22 -24.93
C LEU A 453 -15.30 -4.60 -25.48
N VAL A 454 -14.52 -5.65 -25.19
CA VAL A 454 -14.86 -7.03 -25.60
C VAL A 454 -16.19 -7.49 -25.00
N SER A 455 -16.42 -7.18 -23.72
CA SER A 455 -17.69 -7.47 -23.04
C SER A 455 -18.88 -6.73 -23.67
N ASP A 456 -18.70 -5.46 -24.04
CA ASP A 456 -19.74 -4.64 -24.66
C ASP A 456 -20.07 -5.13 -26.09
N GLU A 457 -19.05 -5.54 -26.85
CA GLU A 457 -19.24 -6.20 -28.15
C GLU A 457 -20.06 -7.48 -28.00
N ALA A 458 -19.66 -8.37 -27.09
CA ALA A 458 -20.33 -9.66 -26.88
C ALA A 458 -21.77 -9.50 -26.37
N THR A 459 -22.05 -8.51 -25.52
CA THR A 459 -23.43 -8.20 -25.09
C THR A 459 -24.26 -7.58 -26.21
N ASN A 460 -23.66 -6.77 -27.08
CA ASN A 460 -24.35 -6.24 -28.25
C ASN A 460 -24.72 -7.32 -29.27
N TRP A 461 -23.93 -8.39 -29.39
CA TRP A 461 -24.30 -9.55 -30.22
C TRP A 461 -25.60 -10.22 -29.79
N GLN A 462 -26.00 -10.09 -28.51
CA GLN A 462 -27.24 -10.66 -28.01
C GLN A 462 -28.49 -9.81 -28.34
N LYS A 463 -28.31 -8.57 -28.81
CA LYS A 463 -29.42 -7.68 -29.16
C LYS A 463 -29.92 -7.98 -30.57
N PRO A 464 -31.24 -7.94 -30.82
CA PRO A 464 -31.77 -8.07 -32.18
C PRO A 464 -31.24 -6.91 -33.05
N PRO A 465 -30.97 -7.15 -34.35
CA PRO A 465 -30.53 -6.09 -35.25
C PRO A 465 -31.57 -4.96 -35.26
N LYS A 466 -31.13 -3.70 -35.15
CA LYS A 466 -32.02 -2.55 -35.33
C LYS A 466 -32.65 -2.67 -36.71
N ALA A 467 -33.97 -2.83 -36.78
CA ALA A 467 -34.71 -2.87 -38.03
C ALA A 467 -34.43 -1.59 -38.82
N ALA A 468 -33.55 -1.67 -39.82
CA ALA A 468 -33.53 -0.68 -40.89
C ALA A 468 -34.90 -0.75 -41.55
N ALA A 469 -35.60 0.38 -41.63
CA ALA A 469 -36.97 0.50 -42.12
C ALA A 469 -37.26 -0.46 -43.28
N ALA A 470 -38.07 -1.48 -43.01
CA ALA A 470 -38.37 -2.55 -43.95
C ALA A 470 -39.16 -1.99 -45.15
N GLN A 471 -38.50 -1.87 -46.30
CA GLN A 471 -39.19 -1.89 -47.60
C GLN A 471 -39.39 -3.35 -48.01
N PRO A 472 -40.53 -3.71 -48.65
CA PRO A 472 -40.84 -5.09 -48.98
C PRO A 472 -39.82 -5.64 -49.98
N ALA A 473 -38.98 -6.56 -49.51
CA ALA A 473 -37.87 -7.07 -50.28
C ALA A 473 -38.32 -8.28 -51.15
N GLY A 474 -37.95 -8.25 -52.44
CA GLY A 474 -38.15 -9.38 -53.36
C GLY A 474 -37.33 -10.62 -52.98
N ARG A 475 -37.33 -11.66 -53.83
CA ARG A 475 -36.66 -12.95 -53.58
C ARG A 475 -35.17 -12.83 -53.17
N ALA A 476 -34.44 -11.87 -53.76
CA ALA A 476 -33.05 -11.57 -53.41
C ALA A 476 -32.88 -10.86 -52.04
N GLY A 477 -33.93 -10.19 -51.55
CA GLY A 477 -33.96 -9.60 -50.22
C GLY A 477 -34.14 -10.64 -49.12
N LYS A 478 -34.98 -11.66 -49.37
CA LYS A 478 -35.18 -12.78 -48.44
C LYS A 478 -33.92 -13.62 -48.21
N GLU A 479 -33.10 -13.82 -49.25
CA GLU A 479 -31.80 -14.50 -49.11
C GLU A 479 -30.79 -13.66 -48.30
N LYS A 480 -30.73 -12.34 -48.52
CA LYS A 480 -29.89 -11.43 -47.72
C LYS A 480 -30.35 -11.32 -46.27
N GLU A 481 -31.65 -11.38 -46.02
CA GLU A 481 -32.23 -11.34 -44.68
C GLU A 481 -31.96 -12.66 -43.92
N ALA A 482 -32.01 -13.80 -44.61
CA ALA A 482 -31.66 -15.10 -44.05
C ALA A 482 -30.16 -15.25 -43.72
N THR A 483 -29.27 -14.71 -44.56
CA THR A 483 -27.82 -14.70 -44.28
C THR A 483 -27.47 -13.76 -43.12
N LEU A 484 -28.12 -12.59 -43.00
CA LEU A 484 -27.98 -11.70 -41.84
C LEU A 484 -28.49 -12.34 -40.55
N ALA A 485 -29.63 -13.05 -40.61
CA ALA A 485 -30.19 -13.75 -39.46
C ALA A 485 -29.30 -14.90 -38.97
N GLY A 486 -28.74 -15.69 -39.91
CA GLY A 486 -27.77 -16.74 -39.57
C GLY A 486 -26.45 -16.18 -39.04
N ALA A 487 -25.99 -15.05 -39.57
CA ALA A 487 -24.82 -14.36 -39.08
C ALA A 487 -24.99 -13.87 -37.63
N GLN A 488 -26.14 -13.25 -37.33
CA GLN A 488 -26.48 -12.83 -35.97
C GLN A 488 -26.59 -14.04 -35.03
N ALA A 489 -27.20 -15.15 -35.47
CA ALA A 489 -27.33 -16.36 -34.65
C ALA A 489 -25.97 -16.94 -34.23
N SER A 490 -24.95 -16.83 -35.09
CA SER A 490 -23.58 -17.27 -34.77
C SER A 490 -22.94 -16.44 -33.67
N LEU A 491 -23.10 -15.13 -33.74
CA LEU A 491 -22.58 -14.22 -32.72
C LEU A 491 -23.30 -14.40 -31.38
N VAL A 492 -24.62 -14.57 -31.41
CA VAL A 492 -25.44 -14.87 -30.22
C VAL A 492 -24.98 -16.18 -29.56
N ALA A 493 -24.68 -17.21 -30.35
CA ALA A 493 -24.24 -18.51 -29.84
C ALA A 493 -22.84 -18.47 -29.19
N ALA A 494 -21.92 -17.65 -29.70
CA ALA A 494 -20.58 -17.49 -29.13
C ALA A 494 -20.53 -16.55 -27.91
N ALA A 495 -21.47 -15.60 -27.80
CA ALA A 495 -21.44 -14.55 -26.79
C ALA A 495 -21.27 -15.04 -25.33
N PRO A 496 -21.98 -16.08 -24.84
CA PRO A 496 -21.82 -16.54 -23.45
C PRO A 496 -20.39 -17.01 -23.13
N ALA A 497 -19.78 -17.78 -24.03
CA ALA A 497 -18.43 -18.29 -23.83
C ALA A 497 -17.37 -17.17 -23.87
N VAL A 498 -17.57 -16.16 -24.72
CA VAL A 498 -16.70 -14.97 -24.76
C VAL A 498 -16.83 -14.16 -23.46
N LEU A 499 -18.05 -13.97 -22.95
CA LEU A 499 -18.28 -13.28 -21.68
C LEU A 499 -17.67 -14.03 -20.50
N ASP A 500 -17.74 -15.36 -20.49
CA ASP A 500 -17.10 -16.19 -19.46
C ASP A 500 -15.56 -16.07 -19.49
N ASP A 501 -14.93 -16.06 -20.67
CA ASP A 501 -13.48 -15.88 -20.76
C ASP A 501 -13.04 -14.47 -20.36
N VAL A 502 -13.81 -13.43 -20.71
CA VAL A 502 -13.59 -12.05 -20.21
C VAL A 502 -13.72 -11.99 -18.69
N ARG A 503 -14.71 -12.67 -18.11
CA ARG A 503 -14.88 -12.76 -16.65
C ARG A 503 -13.66 -13.42 -16.00
N LEU A 504 -13.17 -14.51 -16.57
CA LEU A 504 -11.97 -15.21 -16.09
C LEU A 504 -10.72 -14.33 -16.21
N ALA A 505 -10.56 -13.61 -17.33
CA ALA A 505 -9.46 -12.68 -17.53
C ALA A 505 -9.46 -11.56 -16.48
N ARG A 506 -10.64 -10.99 -16.14
CA ARG A 506 -10.76 -9.99 -15.06
C ARG A 506 -10.30 -10.53 -13.71
N LEU A 507 -10.64 -11.78 -13.37
CA LEU A 507 -10.16 -12.41 -12.13
C LEU A 507 -8.64 -12.61 -12.13
N ARG A 508 -8.07 -12.98 -13.28
CA ARG A 508 -6.61 -13.09 -13.42
C ARG A 508 -5.92 -11.74 -13.32
N LEU A 509 -6.47 -10.69 -13.95
CA LEU A 509 -5.98 -9.32 -13.79
C LEU A 509 -5.96 -8.91 -12.32
N GLN A 510 -7.03 -9.17 -11.57
CA GLN A 510 -7.05 -8.92 -10.13
C GLN A 510 -5.92 -9.67 -9.42
N ARG A 511 -5.74 -10.96 -9.73
CA ARG A 511 -4.67 -11.77 -9.12
C ARG A 511 -3.27 -11.25 -9.46
N ILE A 512 -3.06 -10.81 -10.69
CA ILE A 512 -1.81 -10.20 -11.16
C ILE A 512 -1.58 -8.88 -10.42
N ALA A 513 -2.63 -8.05 -10.24
CA ALA A 513 -2.54 -6.80 -9.48
C ALA A 513 -2.13 -7.05 -8.02
N GLU A 514 -2.83 -7.93 -7.32
CA GLU A 514 -2.49 -8.34 -5.94
C GLU A 514 -1.04 -8.81 -5.85
N ARG A 515 -0.61 -9.66 -6.79
CA ARG A 515 0.75 -10.20 -6.79
C ARG A 515 1.80 -9.14 -7.10
N SER A 516 1.53 -8.23 -8.03
CA SER A 516 2.43 -7.12 -8.35
C SER A 516 2.60 -6.17 -7.17
N GLN A 517 1.51 -5.81 -6.49
CA GLN A 517 1.55 -4.93 -5.32
C GLN A 517 2.32 -5.60 -4.17
N ALA A 518 2.06 -6.88 -3.91
CA ALA A 518 2.79 -7.64 -2.89
C ALA A 518 4.30 -7.74 -3.21
N HIS A 519 4.66 -7.94 -4.48
CA HIS A 519 6.06 -8.02 -4.91
C HIS A 519 6.78 -6.67 -4.75
N GLN A 520 6.12 -5.58 -5.17
CA GLN A 520 6.65 -4.21 -5.01
C GLN A 520 6.78 -3.84 -3.52
N ALA A 521 5.77 -4.16 -2.71
CA ALA A 521 5.80 -3.93 -1.27
C ALA A 521 6.94 -4.70 -0.59
N GLN A 522 7.18 -5.96 -0.99
CA GLN A 522 8.27 -6.76 -0.46
C GLN A 522 9.64 -6.12 -0.74
N LEU A 523 9.89 -5.65 -1.97
CA LEU A 523 11.14 -4.96 -2.30
C LEU A 523 11.31 -3.66 -1.51
N GLN A 524 10.22 -2.91 -1.33
CA GLN A 524 10.23 -1.68 -0.54
C GLN A 524 10.50 -1.96 0.95
N GLU A 525 9.86 -2.97 1.53
CA GLU A 525 10.07 -3.39 2.91
C GLU A 525 11.53 -3.80 3.16
N MET A 526 12.16 -4.49 2.19
CA MET A 526 13.57 -4.85 2.29
C MET A 526 14.50 -3.62 2.28
N ALA A 527 14.18 -2.61 1.46
CA ALA A 527 14.89 -1.34 1.44
C ALA A 527 14.71 -0.58 2.76
N ASP A 528 13.47 -0.42 3.21
CA ASP A 528 13.15 0.29 4.44
C ASP A 528 13.77 -0.40 5.67
N SER A 529 13.72 -1.74 5.72
CA SER A 529 14.35 -2.55 6.77
C SER A 529 15.87 -2.38 6.78
N THR A 530 16.50 -2.37 5.61
CA THR A 530 17.95 -2.16 5.50
C THR A 530 18.34 -0.76 5.97
N ASN A 531 17.61 0.27 5.53
CA ASN A 531 17.84 1.65 5.94
C ASN A 531 17.64 1.84 7.46
N ALA A 532 16.60 1.23 8.04
CA ALA A 532 16.36 1.28 9.48
C ALA A 532 17.46 0.58 10.28
N GLN A 533 17.95 -0.58 9.80
CA GLN A 533 19.06 -1.30 10.45
C GLN A 533 20.35 -0.49 10.40
N VAL A 534 20.68 0.10 9.24
CA VAL A 534 21.84 0.97 9.07
C VAL A 534 21.79 2.16 10.03
N ALA A 535 20.63 2.83 10.14
CA ALA A 535 20.45 3.94 11.08
C ALA A 535 20.62 3.50 12.55
N ALA A 536 20.05 2.37 12.94
CA ALA A 536 20.17 1.84 14.29
C ALA A 536 21.63 1.47 14.64
N TRP A 537 22.35 0.82 13.72
CA TRP A 537 23.76 0.49 13.92
C TRP A 537 24.64 1.72 14.03
N GLN A 538 24.36 2.76 13.23
CA GLN A 538 25.07 4.02 13.30
C GLN A 538 24.92 4.68 14.67
N GLU A 539 23.70 4.80 15.17
CA GLU A 539 23.40 5.40 16.47
C GLU A 539 24.04 4.59 17.60
N GLN A 540 23.83 3.28 17.62
CA GLN A 540 24.39 2.39 18.64
C GLN A 540 25.92 2.46 18.67
N ARG A 541 26.57 2.44 17.50
CA ARG A 541 28.03 2.47 17.42
C ARG A 541 28.58 3.80 17.91
N PHE A 542 27.98 4.93 17.53
CA PHE A 542 28.43 6.25 17.97
C PHE A 542 28.27 6.42 19.49
N GLN A 543 27.11 6.05 20.04
CA GLN A 543 26.88 6.09 21.49
C GLN A 543 27.87 5.21 22.25
N GLY A 544 28.12 4.00 21.75
CA GLY A 544 29.09 3.08 22.31
C GLY A 544 30.51 3.68 22.33
N GLU A 545 30.98 4.20 21.20
CA GLU A 545 32.30 4.84 21.10
C GLU A 545 32.45 6.05 22.04
N CYS A 546 31.45 6.93 22.11
CA CYS A 546 31.46 8.07 23.05
C CYS A 546 31.45 7.62 24.51
N SER A 547 30.72 6.56 24.85
CA SER A 547 30.67 6.01 26.20
C SER A 547 32.01 5.39 26.63
N ALA A 548 32.71 4.71 25.72
CA ALA A 548 34.02 4.14 25.98
C ALA A 548 35.08 5.23 26.22
N VAL A 549 35.04 6.33 25.45
CA VAL A 549 35.88 7.50 25.68
C VAL A 549 35.57 8.15 27.03
N ALA A 550 34.29 8.27 27.40
CA ALA A 550 33.90 8.81 28.70
C ALA A 550 34.37 7.93 29.87
N ALA A 551 34.32 6.60 29.71
CA ALA A 551 34.84 5.65 30.70
C ALA A 551 36.36 5.78 30.87
N LEU A 552 37.11 5.97 29.78
CA LEU A 552 38.55 6.23 29.82
C LEU A 552 38.85 7.52 30.60
N HIS A 553 38.11 8.59 30.32
CA HIS A 553 38.28 9.86 31.01
C HIS A 553 37.95 9.77 32.51
N GLN A 554 36.90 9.02 32.89
CA GLN A 554 36.56 8.77 34.29
C GLN A 554 37.67 8.00 35.01
N LEU A 555 38.21 6.96 34.36
CA LEU A 555 39.30 6.16 34.92
C LEU A 555 40.57 7.00 35.12
N ALA A 556 40.92 7.85 34.14
CA ALA A 556 42.02 8.79 34.26
C ALA A 556 41.79 9.81 35.38
N SER A 557 40.60 10.40 35.47
CA SER A 557 40.23 11.36 36.52
C SER A 557 40.32 10.76 37.92
N GLN A 558 39.88 9.50 38.08
CA GLN A 558 40.03 8.78 39.35
C GLN A 558 41.51 8.54 39.70
N ALA A 559 42.35 8.19 38.72
CA ALA A 559 43.79 8.04 38.92
C ALA A 559 44.46 9.36 39.33
N VAL A 560 44.03 10.50 38.78
CA VAL A 560 44.48 11.84 39.21
C VAL A 560 44.09 12.14 40.66
N MET A 561 42.84 11.84 41.03
CA MET A 561 42.35 12.06 42.40
C MET A 561 43.18 11.26 43.41
N ASP A 562 43.42 9.99 43.10
CA ASP A 562 44.18 9.03 43.89
C ASP A 562 45.71 9.26 43.85
N ALA A 563 46.20 10.16 43.00
CA ALA A 563 47.63 10.40 42.73
C ALA A 563 48.38 9.12 42.28
N LYS A 564 47.74 8.28 41.47
CA LYS A 564 48.29 7.03 40.93
C LYS A 564 48.60 7.13 39.44
N THR A 565 49.42 6.20 38.94
CA THR A 565 49.60 5.94 37.50
C THR A 565 48.50 5.04 36.97
N LEU A 566 48.41 4.92 35.64
CA LEU A 566 47.56 3.96 34.96
C LEU A 566 48.37 2.66 34.77
N PRO A 567 48.07 1.57 35.50
CA PRO A 567 48.97 0.42 35.61
C PRO A 567 48.93 -0.55 34.41
N HIS A 568 47.82 -0.59 33.69
CA HIS A 568 47.56 -1.60 32.64
C HIS A 568 47.32 -0.93 31.29
N THR A 569 47.71 -1.59 30.21
CA THR A 569 47.53 -1.05 28.85
C THR A 569 46.04 -0.85 28.55
N LEU A 570 45.67 0.35 28.09
CA LEU A 570 44.30 0.72 27.77
C LEU A 570 44.07 0.69 26.25
N ARG A 571 42.95 0.12 25.82
CA ARG A 571 42.52 0.09 24.42
C ARG A 571 41.06 0.45 24.29
N LEU A 572 40.72 1.15 23.21
CA LEU A 572 39.33 1.38 22.81
C LEU A 572 39.04 0.45 21.64
N GLU A 573 38.35 -0.66 21.91
CA GLU A 573 37.96 -1.64 20.89
C GLU A 573 36.47 -1.47 20.65
N GLY A 574 36.14 -0.86 19.51
CA GLY A 574 34.77 -0.51 19.19
C GLY A 574 34.05 0.33 20.24
N ASP A 575 33.05 -0.26 20.89
CA ASP A 575 32.18 0.34 21.90
C ASP A 575 32.66 0.12 23.35
N GLN A 576 33.83 -0.49 23.55
CA GLN A 576 34.32 -0.85 24.88
C GLN A 576 35.71 -0.29 25.18
N LEU A 577 35.91 0.08 26.44
CA LEU A 577 37.24 0.29 27.01
C LEU A 577 37.75 -1.05 27.53
N VAL A 578 38.83 -1.54 26.91
CA VAL A 578 39.51 -2.78 27.29
C VAL A 578 40.75 -2.42 28.12
N ILE A 579 40.89 -3.07 29.27
CA ILE A 579 42.04 -2.95 30.17
C ILE A 579 42.80 -4.27 30.11
N ASP A 580 43.98 -4.28 29.49
CA ASP A 580 44.84 -5.46 29.42
C ASP A 580 45.60 -5.63 30.74
N GLU A 581 45.04 -6.36 31.70
CA GLU A 581 45.67 -6.60 33.02
C GLU A 581 47.00 -7.35 32.92
N GLU A 582 47.19 -8.15 31.87
CA GLU A 582 48.41 -8.93 31.63
C GLU A 582 49.57 -8.07 31.12
N ILE A 583 49.31 -6.87 30.58
CA ILE A 583 50.31 -6.01 29.94
C ILE A 583 50.47 -4.72 30.75
N PRO A 584 51.60 -4.54 31.46
CA PRO A 584 51.85 -3.31 32.20
C PRO A 584 51.92 -2.12 31.23
N ALA A 585 51.36 -1.00 31.67
CA ALA A 585 51.34 0.21 30.87
C ALA A 585 52.75 0.78 30.67
N ILE A 586 52.95 1.46 29.55
CA ILE A 586 54.20 2.19 29.30
C ILE A 586 54.37 3.26 30.40
N GLY A 587 55.48 3.20 31.13
CA GLY A 587 55.81 4.13 32.21
C GLY A 587 55.17 3.81 33.58
N SER A 588 54.55 2.65 33.79
CA SER A 588 54.10 2.22 35.12
C SER A 588 55.26 1.62 35.93
N HIS A 589 56.06 2.47 36.58
CA HIS A 589 57.07 2.03 37.55
C HIS A 589 56.84 2.68 38.90
#